data_AF-A0A661HSR1-F1
#
_entry.id   AF-A0A661HSR1-F1
#
_cell.length_a   1.000
_cell.length_b   1.000
_cell.length_c   1.000
_cell.angle_alpha   90.00
_cell.angle_beta   90.00
_cell.angle_gamma   90.00
#
_symmetry.space_group_name_H-M   'P 1'
#
loop_
_entity.id
_entity.type
_entity.pdbx_description
1 polymer ?
#
loop_
_entity_poly.entity_id
_entity_poly.type
_entity_poly.pdbx_seq_one_letter_code
_entity_poly.pdbx_strand_id
1 'polypeptide(L)'
;MGMLLRMYQRYQSSMLIFLIMHPTFYFAIWLIMVTDASFGAIALLFIKTIDVATKIILIQQIFEKKELSQEMSMMLLAPLHPLLPYLGVFVYPPMVYMAFMF
;
A
#
# COMPACT_ATOMS: atom_id res chain seq x y z
N MET A 1 17.29 2.09 0.07
CA MET A 1 17.45 0.73 0.66
C MET A 1 16.95 0.60 2.11
N GLY A 2 17.24 1.54 3.03
CA GLY A 2 16.96 1.35 4.47
C GLY A 2 15.48 1.28 4.92
N MET A 3 14.51 1.73 4.11
CA MET A 3 13.08 1.59 4.42
C MET A 3 12.58 0.18 4.09
N LEU A 4 12.88 -0.33 2.89
CA LEU A 4 12.56 -1.68 2.45
C LEU A 4 13.20 -2.74 3.35
N LEU A 5 14.44 -2.54 3.79
CA LEU A 5 15.11 -3.45 4.73
C LEU A 5 14.38 -3.54 6.08
N ARG A 6 13.90 -2.41 6.62
CA ARG A 6 13.12 -2.37 7.86
C ARG A 6 11.76 -3.05 7.70
N MET A 7 11.14 -2.90 6.52
CA MET A 7 9.89 -3.59 6.19
C MET A 7 10.11 -5.10 6.07
N TYR A 8 11.20 -5.53 5.44
CA TYR A 8 11.59 -6.94 5.35
C TYR A 8 11.83 -7.58 6.72
N GLN A 9 12.57 -6.92 7.62
CA GLN A 9 12.79 -7.43 8.98
C GLN A 9 11.47 -7.69 9.73
N ARG A 10 10.47 -6.83 9.54
CA ARG A 10 9.14 -7.00 10.14
C ARG A 10 8.32 -8.07 9.43
N TYR A 11 8.40 -8.16 8.10
CA TYR A 11 7.78 -9.23 7.32
C TYR A 11 8.32 -10.62 7.69
N GLN A 12 9.64 -10.75 7.86
CA GLN A 12 10.30 -12.00 8.26
C GLN A 12 9.84 -12.48 9.64
N SER A 13 9.54 -11.56 10.56
CA SER A 13 9.02 -11.90 11.88
C SER A 13 7.58 -12.45 11.82
N SER A 14 6.70 -11.80 11.05
CA SER A 14 5.36 -12.31 10.77
C SER A 14 4.68 -11.49 9.66
N MET A 15 4.01 -12.19 8.73
CA MET A 15 3.14 -11.57 7.73
C MET A 15 1.99 -10.77 8.37
N LEU A 16 1.49 -11.17 9.55
CA LEU A 16 0.43 -10.46 10.27
C LEU A 16 0.91 -9.11 10.80
N ILE A 17 2.13 -9.06 11.36
CA ILE A 17 2.74 -7.81 11.83
C ILE A 17 2.92 -6.86 10.65
N PHE A 18 3.30 -7.38 9.48
CA PHE A 18 3.37 -6.59 8.26
C PHE A 18 2.02 -5.98 7.90
N LEU A 19 0.94 -6.76 7.92
CA LEU A 19 -0.41 -6.27 7.61
C LEU A 19 -0.87 -5.17 8.59
N ILE A 20 -0.62 -5.36 9.90
CA ILE A 20 -0.99 -4.41 10.97
C ILE A 20 -0.35 -3.02 10.77
N MET A 21 0.82 -2.95 10.14
CA MET A 21 1.50 -1.68 9.87
C MET A 21 0.82 -0.79 8.83
N HIS A 22 -0.26 -1.23 8.20
CA HIS A 22 -1.01 -0.45 7.22
C HIS A 22 -2.30 0.12 7.84
N PRO A 23 -2.24 1.15 8.71
CA PRO A 23 -3.42 1.68 9.39
C PRO A 23 -4.49 2.16 8.40
N THR A 24 -4.08 2.66 7.23
CA THR A 24 -5.00 3.08 6.18
C THR A 24 -5.77 1.94 5.51
N PHE A 25 -5.27 0.70 5.59
CA PHE A 25 -6.00 -0.49 5.12
C PHE A 25 -7.16 -0.81 6.06
N TYR A 26 -6.92 -0.79 7.37
CA TYR A 26 -7.98 -0.94 8.38
C TYR A 26 -8.97 0.21 8.36
N PHE A 27 -8.50 1.43 8.11
CA PHE A 27 -9.39 2.57 7.88
C PHE A 27 -10.34 2.33 6.70
N ALA A 28 -9.85 1.75 5.60
CA ALA A 28 -10.69 1.41 4.44
C ALA A 28 -11.76 0.37 4.79
N ILE A 29 -11.39 -0.66 5.57
CA ILE A 29 -12.33 -1.68 6.07
C ILE A 29 -13.42 -1.03 6.93
N TRP A 30 -13.00 -0.20 7.89
CA TRP A 30 -13.93 0.54 8.73
C TRP A 30 -14.87 1.42 7.91
N LEU A 31 -14.35 2.08 6.87
CA LEU A 31 -15.13 2.94 6.00
C LEU A 31 -16.23 2.14 5.28
N ILE A 32 -15.92 0.97 4.73
CA ILE A 32 -16.92 0.06 4.14
C ILE A 32 -18.02 -0.31 5.14
N MET A 33 -17.67 -0.56 6.40
CA MET A 33 -18.64 -0.92 7.45
C MET A 33 -19.58 0.23 7.81
N VAL A 34 -19.10 1.48 7.72
CA VAL A 34 -19.88 2.68 8.09
C VAL A 34 -20.70 3.21 6.90
N THR A 35 -20.28 2.93 5.66
CA THR A 35 -20.93 3.43 4.44
C THR A 35 -21.70 2.36 3.68
N ASP A 36 -22.11 1.29 4.35
CA ASP A 36 -22.86 0.16 3.75
C ASP A 36 -22.26 -0.35 2.43
N ALA A 37 -20.94 -0.48 2.39
CA ALA A 37 -20.18 -0.89 1.21
C ALA A 37 -20.39 -0.02 -0.03
N SER A 38 -20.47 1.30 0.15
CA SER A 38 -20.47 2.25 -0.97
C SER A 38 -19.31 2.06 -1.95
N PHE A 39 -19.53 2.41 -3.22
CA PHE A 39 -18.55 2.21 -4.29
C PHE A 39 -17.20 2.87 -3.99
N GLY A 40 -17.22 4.08 -3.42
CA GLY A 40 -16.00 4.79 -3.02
C GLY A 40 -15.20 4.03 -1.95
N ALA A 41 -15.88 3.43 -0.98
CA ALA A 41 -15.24 2.65 0.09
C ALA A 41 -14.63 1.35 -0.46
N ILE A 42 -15.35 0.64 -1.34
CA ILE A 42 -14.85 -0.56 -2.03
C ILE A 42 -13.61 -0.23 -2.87
N ALA A 43 -13.66 0.84 -3.67
CA ALA A 43 -12.53 1.27 -4.49
C ALA A 43 -11.32 1.62 -3.63
N LEU A 44 -11.52 2.31 -2.50
CA LEU A 44 -10.44 2.66 -1.58
C LEU A 44 -9.81 1.40 -0.97
N LEU A 45 -10.61 0.42 -0.52
CA LEU A 45 -10.08 -0.85 -0.03
C LEU A 45 -9.30 -1.61 -1.10
N PHE A 46 -9.78 -1.62 -2.35
CA PHE A 46 -9.12 -2.31 -3.45
C PHE A 46 -7.74 -1.71 -3.74
N ILE A 47 -7.66 -0.37 -3.85
CA ILE A 47 -6.38 0.33 -4.02
C ILE A 47 -5.42 0.02 -2.87
N LYS A 48 -5.91 -0.01 -1.62
CA LYS A 48 -5.09 -0.34 -0.46
C LYS A 48 -4.61 -1.79 -0.45
N THR A 49 -5.45 -2.71 -0.91
CA THR A 49 -5.07 -4.12 -1.08
C THR A 49 -3.94 -4.26 -2.09
N ILE A 50 -4.04 -3.58 -3.24
CA ILE A 50 -2.97 -3.58 -4.25
C ILE A 50 -1.68 -2.98 -3.67
N ASP A 51 -1.75 -1.83 -2.98
CA ASP A 51 -0.57 -1.21 -2.37
C ASP A 51 0.17 -2.15 -1.41
N VAL A 52 -0.56 -2.85 -0.55
CA VAL A 52 0.01 -3.81 0.42
C VAL A 52 0.57 -5.03 -0.33
N ALA A 53 -0.18 -5.58 -1.28
CA ALA A 53 0.23 -6.76 -2.05
C ALA A 53 1.51 -6.50 -2.87
N THR A 54 1.59 -5.37 -3.58
CA THR A 54 2.79 -4.99 -4.33
C THR A 54 4.01 -4.86 -3.43
N LYS A 55 3.85 -4.32 -2.20
CA LYS A 55 4.95 -4.25 -1.23
C LYS A 55 5.43 -5.61 -0.77
N ILE A 56 4.52 -6.56 -0.53
CA ILE A 56 4.88 -7.95 -0.18
C ILE A 56 5.66 -8.60 -1.32
N ILE A 57 5.16 -8.47 -2.56
CA ILE A 57 5.82 -9.02 -3.75
C ILE A 57 7.21 -8.42 -3.92
N LEU A 58 7.35 -7.10 -3.77
CA LEU A 58 8.66 -6.43 -3.82
C LEU A 58 9.62 -6.97 -2.76
N ILE A 59 9.15 -7.13 -1.52
CA ILE A 59 9.99 -7.65 -0.43
C ILE A 59 10.45 -9.08 -0.74
N GLN A 60 9.54 -9.96 -1.16
CA GLN A 60 9.89 -11.35 -1.52
C GLN A 60 10.88 -11.41 -2.68
N GLN A 61 10.68 -10.60 -3.72
CA GLN A 61 11.58 -10.59 -4.88
C GLN A 61 12.97 -10.05 -4.53
N ILE A 62 13.04 -8.96 -3.78
CA ILE A 62 14.31 -8.30 -3.42
C ILE A 62 15.12 -9.13 -2.42
N PHE A 63 14.47 -9.66 -1.38
CA PHE A 63 15.17 -10.24 -0.22
C PHE A 63 15.19 -11.77 -0.20
N GLU A 64 14.15 -12.45 -0.68
CA GLU A 64 14.11 -13.93 -0.70
C GLU A 64 14.68 -14.48 -2.00
N LYS A 65 14.19 -13.99 -3.15
CA LYS A 65 14.59 -14.51 -4.46
C LYS A 65 15.91 -13.92 -4.95
N LYS A 66 16.31 -12.73 -4.47
CA LYS A 66 17.50 -11.97 -4.92
C LYS A 66 17.55 -11.73 -6.44
N GLU A 67 16.45 -12.01 -7.13
CA GLU A 67 16.27 -11.79 -8.56
C GLU A 67 15.47 -10.51 -8.72
N LEU A 68 16.19 -9.41 -8.82
CA LEU A 68 15.62 -8.18 -9.34
C LEU A 68 15.43 -8.38 -10.84
N SER A 69 14.18 -8.58 -11.29
CA SER A 69 13.90 -8.45 -12.71
C SER A 69 14.39 -7.08 -13.19
N GLN A 70 14.86 -6.99 -14.43
CA GLN A 70 15.43 -5.76 -14.97
C GLN A 70 14.45 -4.58 -14.82
N GLU A 71 13.15 -4.83 -14.99
CA GLU A 71 12.07 -3.86 -14.77
C GLU A 71 11.97 -3.41 -13.31
N MET A 72 12.02 -4.34 -12.35
CA MET A 72 11.94 -4.04 -10.91
C MET A 72 13.15 -3.21 -10.44
N SER A 73 14.33 -3.54 -10.96
CA SER A 73 15.57 -2.80 -10.70
C SER A 73 15.47 -1.36 -11.22
N MET A 74 14.93 -1.18 -12.44
CA MET A 74 14.69 0.15 -13.00
C MET A 74 13.67 0.95 -12.20
N MET A 75 12.60 0.33 -11.70
CA MET A 75 11.64 0.99 -10.81
C MET A 75 12.25 1.43 -9.47
N LEU A 76 13.14 0.61 -8.89
CA LEU A 76 13.80 0.93 -7.62
C LEU A 76 14.84 2.05 -7.74
N LEU A 77 15.51 2.13 -8.89
CA LEU A 77 16.50 3.16 -9.19
C LEU A 77 15.88 4.43 -9.79
N ALA A 78 14.60 4.37 -10.18
CA ALA A 78 13.90 5.52 -10.70
C ALA A 78 13.84 6.63 -9.63
N PRO A 79 14.23 7.87 -9.97
CA PRO A 79 14.09 8.99 -9.05
C PRO A 79 12.61 9.21 -8.74
N LEU A 80 12.25 8.99 -7.48
CA LEU A 80 10.90 9.29 -6.99
C LEU A 80 10.65 10.79 -7.11
N HIS A 81 9.61 11.17 -7.85
CA HIS A 81 9.23 12.57 -7.98
C HIS A 81 8.92 13.16 -6.59
N PRO A 82 9.37 14.38 -6.26
CA PRO A 82 9.13 14.98 -4.94
C PRO A 82 7.65 15.12 -4.56
N LEU A 83 6.75 15.12 -5.55
CA LEU A 83 5.30 15.17 -5.35
C LEU A 83 4.66 13.83 -4.97
N LEU A 84 5.36 12.70 -5.16
CA LEU A 84 4.79 11.37 -4.92
C LEU A 84 4.25 11.17 -3.49
N PRO A 85 4.94 11.65 -2.42
CA PRO A 85 4.41 11.59 -1.05
C PRO A 85 3.12 12.39 -0.86
N TYR A 86 2.92 13.47 -1.62
CA TYR A 86 1.76 14.35 -1.52
C TYR A 86 0.54 13.83 -2.28
N LEU A 87 0.71 12.89 -3.23
CA LEU A 87 -0.40 12.29 -3.96
C LEU A 87 -1.45 11.69 -3.00
N GLY A 88 -1.02 11.08 -1.89
CA GLY A 88 -1.95 10.58 -0.88
C GLY A 88 -2.87 11.65 -0.31
N VAL A 89 -2.36 12.88 -0.11
CA VAL A 89 -3.15 14.00 0.42
C VAL A 89 -4.21 14.47 -0.57
N PHE A 90 -3.96 14.35 -1.87
CA PHE A 90 -4.93 14.73 -2.90
C PHE A 90 -5.90 13.60 -3.25
N VAL A 91 -5.47 12.34 -3.15
CA VAL A 91 -6.29 11.18 -3.56
C VAL A 91 -7.21 10.71 -2.44
N TYR A 92 -6.76 10.68 -1.18
CA TYR A 92 -7.57 10.11 -0.10
C TYR A 92 -8.79 10.94 0.29
N PRO A 93 -8.72 12.27 0.49
CA PRO A 93 -9.89 13.05 0.90
C PRO A 93 -11.07 12.99 -0.10
N PRO A 94 -10.87 13.09 -1.43
CA PRO A 94 -11.95 12.90 -2.38
C PRO A 94 -12.57 11.51 -2.33
N MET A 95 -11.78 10.45 -2.15
CA MET A 95 -12.32 9.10 -2.05
C MET A 95 -13.14 8.89 -0.78
N VAL A 96 -12.68 9.45 0.36
CA VAL A 96 -13.44 9.44 1.61
C VAL A 96 -14.74 10.21 1.44
N TYR A 97 -14.70 11.40 0.83
CA TYR A 97 -15.90 12.18 0.55
C TYR A 97 -16.89 11.43 -0.34
N MET A 98 -16.43 10.81 -1.43
CA MET A 98 -17.27 10.00 -2.31
C MET A 98 -17.94 8.84 -1.58
N ALA A 99 -17.22 8.20 -0.65
CA ALA A 99 -17.76 7.07 0.09
C ALA A 99 -18.92 7.44 1.02
N PHE A 100 -19.03 8.71 1.45
CA PHE A 100 -20.17 9.21 2.22
C PHE A 100 -21.27 9.85 1.36
N MET A 101 -21.00 10.10 0.08
CA MET A 101 -21.92 10.79 -0.83
C MET A 101 -22.72 9.82 -1.73
N PHE A 102 -22.16 8.65 -2.03
CA PHE A 102 -22.77 7.56 -2.80
C PHE A 102 -22.79 6.28 -1.98
#